data_AF-A0A7S3TZ95-F1
#
_entry.id   AF-A0A7S3TZ95-F1
#
_cell.length_a   1.000
_cell.length_b   1.000
_cell.length_c   1.000
_cell.angle_alpha   90.00
_cell.angle_beta   90.00
_cell.angle_gamma   90.00
#
_symmetry.space_group_name_H-M   'P 1'
#
loop_
_entity.id
_entity.type
_entity.pdbx_description
1 polymer ?
#
loop_
_entity_poly.entity_id
_entity_poly.type
_entity_poly.pdbx_seq_one_letter_code
_entity_poly.pdbx_strand_id
1 'polypeptide(L)'
;LAQIAKEQAKADQLRREQGKAYALSKADMETGLRGVRQAIKVLREYYEGDAEAAHTKAAGAGSSIIGMLEVIQSDLSKGLAEAEMAEDSAATEYEKMSMQNRLTAKGYEQDVKYKTKE
;
A
#
# COMPACT_ATOMS: atom_id res chain seq x y z
N LEU A 1 -15.43 -3.70 30.53
CA LEU A 1 -15.14 -4.93 29.75
C LEU A 1 -15.96 -5.02 28.46
N ALA A 2 -17.29 -5.01 28.50
CA ALA A 2 -18.12 -5.11 27.27
C ALA A 2 -17.85 -4.02 26.22
N GLN A 3 -17.61 -2.78 26.64
CA GLN A 3 -17.25 -1.68 25.74
C GLN A 3 -15.90 -1.91 25.06
N ILE A 4 -14.86 -2.27 25.83
CA ILE A 4 -13.51 -2.59 25.30
C ILE A 4 -13.58 -3.74 24.28
N ALA A 5 -14.36 -4.79 24.58
CA ALA A 5 -14.54 -5.90 23.65
C ALA A 5 -15.22 -5.47 22.34
N LYS A 6 -16.21 -4.56 22.41
CA LYS A 6 -16.89 -4.02 21.23
C LYS A 6 -15.99 -3.12 20.41
N GLU A 7 -15.19 -2.27 21.05
CA GLU A 7 -14.21 -1.40 20.39
C GLU A 7 -13.11 -2.22 19.72
N GLN A 8 -12.59 -3.25 20.40
CA GLN A 8 -11.62 -4.18 19.83
C GLN A 8 -12.19 -4.92 18.61
N ALA A 9 -13.43 -5.44 18.70
CA ALA A 9 -14.03 -6.15 17.56
C ALA A 9 -14.17 -5.25 16.32
N LYS A 10 -14.51 -3.97 16.50
CA LYS A 10 -14.55 -3.00 15.40
C LYS A 10 -13.15 -2.71 14.83
N ALA A 11 -12.16 -2.56 15.70
CA ALA A 11 -10.77 -2.38 15.29
C ALA A 11 -10.27 -3.57 14.48
N ASP A 12 -10.52 -4.80 14.94
CA ASP A 12 -10.12 -6.03 14.25
C ASP A 12 -10.78 -6.13 12.87
N GLN A 13 -12.06 -5.77 12.78
CA GLN A 13 -12.78 -5.75 11.51
C GLN A 13 -12.16 -4.73 10.55
N LEU A 14 -11.97 -3.50 10.99
CA LEU A 14 -11.38 -2.44 10.18
C LEU A 14 -9.97 -2.82 9.71
N ARG A 15 -9.15 -3.39 10.59
CA ARG A 15 -7.79 -3.83 10.25
C ARG A 15 -7.80 -4.89 9.15
N ARG A 16 -8.73 -5.85 9.22
CA ARG A 16 -8.89 -6.88 8.17
C ARG A 16 -9.32 -6.29 6.84
N GLU A 17 -10.24 -5.33 6.85
CA GLU A 17 -10.73 -4.66 5.64
C GLU A 17 -9.62 -3.82 5.00
N GLN A 18 -8.92 -3.01 5.80
CA GLN A 18 -7.78 -2.21 5.36
C GLN A 18 -6.65 -3.07 4.79
N GLY A 19 -6.23 -4.12 5.50
CA GLY A 19 -5.15 -4.99 5.04
C GLY A 19 -5.49 -5.71 3.73
N LYS A 20 -6.76 -6.09 3.52
CA LYS A 20 -7.22 -6.66 2.24
C LYS A 20 -7.19 -5.63 1.12
N ALA A 21 -7.70 -4.43 1.35
CA ALA A 21 -7.70 -3.36 0.36
C ALA A 21 -6.27 -2.96 -0.04
N TYR A 22 -5.37 -2.85 0.95
CA TYR A 22 -3.95 -2.59 0.73
C TYR A 22 -3.31 -3.72 -0.10
N ALA A 23 -3.51 -4.98 0.26
CA ALA A 23 -2.90 -6.10 -0.46
C ALA A 23 -3.33 -6.14 -1.94
N LEU A 24 -4.60 -5.86 -2.22
CA LEU A 24 -5.10 -5.75 -3.60
C LEU A 24 -4.46 -4.57 -4.33
N SER A 25 -4.53 -3.38 -3.74
CA SER A 25 -3.96 -2.14 -4.32
C SER A 25 -2.47 -2.30 -4.62
N LYS A 26 -1.71 -2.86 -3.67
CA LYS A 26 -0.29 -3.15 -3.82
C LYS A 26 -0.02 -4.05 -5.02
N ALA A 27 -0.75 -5.17 -5.13
CA ALA A 27 -0.58 -6.12 -6.22
C ALA A 27 -0.84 -5.49 -7.59
N ASP A 28 -1.89 -4.65 -7.69
CA ASP A 28 -2.24 -3.94 -8.93
C ASP A 28 -1.18 -2.90 -9.30
N MET A 29 -0.72 -2.09 -8.32
CA MET A 29 0.33 -1.10 -8.53
C MET A 29 1.65 -1.74 -8.96
N GLU A 30 2.08 -2.82 -8.31
CA GLU A 30 3.29 -3.55 -8.69
C GLU A 30 3.17 -4.14 -10.11
N THR A 31 2.00 -4.66 -10.46
CA THR A 31 1.74 -5.19 -11.80
C THR A 31 1.76 -4.11 -12.86
N GLY A 32 1.10 -2.97 -12.62
CA GLY A 32 1.13 -1.81 -13.50
C GLY A 32 2.55 -1.28 -13.70
N LEU A 33 3.32 -1.17 -12.62
CA LEU A 33 4.70 -0.71 -12.64
C LEU A 33 5.63 -1.66 -13.43
N ARG A 34 5.45 -2.97 -13.33
CA ARG A 34 6.14 -3.94 -14.19
C ARG A 34 5.77 -3.76 -15.66
N GLY A 35 4.48 -3.60 -15.97
CA GLY A 35 3.98 -3.41 -17.33
C GLY A 35 4.52 -2.12 -17.97
N VAL A 36 4.49 -1.01 -17.25
CA VAL A 36 5.03 0.29 -17.72
C VAL A 36 6.53 0.19 -17.99
N ARG A 37 7.30 -0.46 -17.12
CA ARG A 37 8.75 -0.69 -17.34
C ARG A 37 9.02 -1.50 -18.61
N GLN A 38 8.23 -2.55 -18.85
CA GLN A 38 8.36 -3.35 -20.07
C GLN A 38 8.00 -2.53 -21.32
N ALA A 39 6.93 -1.74 -21.27
CA ALA A 39 6.53 -0.87 -22.37
C ALA A 39 7.62 0.14 -22.71
N ILE A 40 8.18 0.83 -21.71
CA ILE A 40 9.30 1.77 -21.90
C ILE A 40 10.49 1.09 -22.58
N LYS A 41 10.87 -0.12 -22.12
CA LYS A 41 11.97 -0.88 -22.73
C LYS A 41 11.73 -1.15 -24.22
N VAL A 42 10.57 -1.69 -24.57
CA VAL A 42 10.22 -2.00 -25.97
C VAL A 42 10.19 -0.74 -26.83
N LEU A 43 9.63 0.36 -26.31
CA LEU A 43 9.57 1.63 -27.04
C LEU A 43 10.96 2.24 -27.25
N ARG A 44 11.85 2.16 -26.26
CA ARG A 44 13.25 2.57 -26.41
C ARG A 44 13.97 1.73 -27.47
N GLU A 45 13.83 0.41 -27.42
CA GLU A 45 14.42 -0.47 -28.45
C GLU A 45 13.88 -0.14 -29.86
N TYR A 46 12.59 0.20 -29.99
CA TYR A 46 11.96 0.52 -31.27
C TYR A 46 12.30 1.91 -31.83
N TYR A 47 12.38 2.93 -30.96
CA TYR A 47 12.59 4.32 -31.37
C TYR A 47 14.06 4.79 -31.27
N GLU A 48 14.87 4.15 -30.42
CA GLU A 48 16.26 4.51 -30.15
C GLU A 48 17.26 3.47 -30.70
N GLY A 49 16.79 2.30 -31.19
CA GLY A 49 17.63 1.29 -31.84
C GLY A 49 18.03 1.64 -33.29
N ASP A 50 19.11 1.04 -33.79
CA ASP A 50 19.73 1.25 -35.13
C ASP A 50 18.85 0.79 -36.32
N ALA A 51 17.63 1.32 -36.45
CA ALA A 51 16.77 1.11 -37.61
C ALA A 51 16.87 2.28 -38.60
N GLU A 52 17.41 1.96 -39.79
CA GLU A 52 17.72 2.84 -40.91
C GLU A 52 16.64 3.90 -41.23
N ALA A 53 17.10 5.15 -41.44
CA ALA A 53 16.61 6.27 -42.26
C ALA A 53 15.10 6.67 -42.34
N ALA A 54 14.13 5.84 -41.98
CA ALA A 54 12.69 6.16 -42.01
C ALA A 54 12.16 6.76 -40.67
N HIS A 55 12.99 6.76 -39.61
CA HIS A 55 12.56 6.98 -38.22
C HIS A 55 12.65 8.43 -37.71
N THR A 56 13.21 9.38 -38.47
CA THR A 56 13.48 10.75 -38.00
C THR A 56 12.22 11.56 -37.64
N LYS A 57 11.06 11.32 -38.27
CA LYS A 57 9.78 11.94 -37.86
C LYS A 57 9.11 11.26 -36.66
N ALA A 58 9.38 9.97 -36.44
CA ALA A 58 8.76 9.19 -35.37
C ALA A 58 9.54 9.27 -34.04
N ALA A 59 10.83 9.58 -34.08
CA ALA A 59 11.69 9.70 -32.90
C ALA A 59 11.20 10.79 -31.91
N GLY A 60 10.71 11.93 -32.40
CA GLY A 60 10.19 13.00 -31.53
C GLY A 60 8.90 12.62 -30.80
N ALA A 61 7.99 11.91 -31.47
CA ALA A 61 6.77 11.37 -30.85
C ALA A 61 7.07 10.18 -29.92
N GLY A 62 8.04 9.33 -30.27
CA GLY A 62 8.50 8.23 -29.42
C GLY A 62 9.08 8.74 -28.10
N SER A 63 9.92 9.76 -28.15
CA SER A 63 10.51 10.38 -26.96
C SER A 63 9.46 11.00 -26.03
N SER A 64 8.43 11.66 -26.57
CA SER A 64 7.35 12.22 -25.75
C SER A 64 6.46 11.15 -25.11
N ILE A 65 6.17 10.05 -25.83
CA ILE A 65 5.42 8.90 -25.28
C ILE A 65 6.22 8.21 -24.17
N ILE A 66 7.51 7.96 -24.40
CA ILE A 66 8.40 7.38 -23.39
C ILE A 66 8.45 8.28 -22.15
N GLY A 67 8.62 9.59 -22.33
CA GLY A 67 8.62 10.55 -21.22
C GLY A 67 7.32 10.54 -20.40
N MET A 68 6.16 10.43 -21.06
CA MET A 68 4.88 10.29 -20.36
C MET A 68 4.82 8.99 -19.54
N LEU A 69 5.27 7.86 -20.11
CA LEU A 69 5.32 6.59 -19.40
C LEU A 69 6.29 6.61 -18.22
N GLU A 70 7.40 7.35 -18.32
CA GLU A 70 8.36 7.54 -17.23
C GLU A 70 7.76 8.35 -16.07
N VAL A 71 6.96 9.38 -16.38
CA VAL A 71 6.19 10.12 -15.36
C VAL A 71 5.20 9.18 -14.68
N ILE A 72 4.42 8.42 -15.45
CA ILE A 72 3.47 7.44 -14.90
C ILE A 72 4.19 6.40 -14.03
N GLN A 73 5.34 5.89 -14.46
CA GLN A 73 6.16 4.96 -13.67
C GLN A 73 6.60 5.59 -12.34
N SER A 74 7.05 6.85 -12.38
CA SER A 74 7.47 7.60 -11.19
C SER A 74 6.30 7.76 -10.22
N ASP A 75 5.13 8.15 -10.71
CA ASP A 75 3.94 8.34 -9.88
C ASP A 75 3.44 7.02 -9.28
N LEU A 76 3.43 5.93 -10.04
CA LEU A 76 3.12 4.59 -9.52
C LEU A 76 4.13 4.14 -8.45
N SER A 77 5.42 4.42 -8.65
CA SER A 77 6.48 4.07 -7.69
C SER A 77 6.31 4.84 -6.39
N LYS A 78 6.01 6.15 -6.47
CA LYS A 78 5.74 7.00 -5.31
C LYS A 78 4.47 6.56 -4.58
N GLY A 79 3.38 6.36 -5.31
CA GLY A 79 2.10 5.94 -4.74
C GLY A 79 2.20 4.58 -4.05
N LEU A 80 2.98 3.65 -4.61
CA LEU A 80 3.27 2.37 -3.95
C LEU A 80 4.00 2.58 -2.63
N ALA A 81 5.08 3.38 -2.62
CA ALA A 81 5.84 3.66 -1.39
C ALA A 81 4.98 4.35 -0.32
N GLU A 82 4.16 5.33 -0.71
CA GLU A 82 3.22 6.00 0.20
C GLU A 82 2.19 5.02 0.78
N ALA A 83 1.66 4.12 -0.04
CA ALA A 83 0.72 3.09 0.41
C ALA A 83 1.38 2.11 1.40
N GLU A 84 2.63 1.68 1.15
CA GLU A 84 3.39 0.82 2.06
C GLU A 84 3.63 1.50 3.41
N MET A 85 4.05 2.78 3.40
CA MET A 85 4.25 3.55 4.63
C MET A 85 2.96 3.76 5.43
N ALA A 86 1.85 4.03 4.73
CA ALA A 86 0.56 4.22 5.36
C ALA A 86 0.05 2.91 5.99
N GLU A 87 0.21 1.77 5.31
CA GLU A 87 -0.15 0.46 5.86
C GLU A 87 0.68 0.09 7.08
N ASP A 88 2.00 0.30 7.04
CA ASP A 88 2.89 0.01 8.17
C ASP A 88 2.53 0.85 9.41
N SER A 89 2.23 2.13 9.20
CA SER A 89 1.76 3.03 10.26
C SER A 89 0.43 2.55 10.83
N ALA A 90 -0.55 2.22 9.97
CA ALA A 90 -1.87 1.75 10.41
C ALA A 90 -1.80 0.41 11.16
N ALA A 91 -0.94 -0.51 10.71
CA ALA A 91 -0.69 -1.78 11.39
C ALA A 91 -0.09 -1.56 12.78
N THR A 92 0.92 -0.69 12.87
CA THR A 92 1.58 -0.33 14.13
C THR A 92 0.62 0.32 15.12
N GLU A 93 -0.22 1.25 14.66
CA GLU A 93 -1.24 1.91 15.50
C GLU A 93 -2.28 0.91 16.03
N TYR A 94 -2.75 0.02 15.16
CA TYR A 94 -3.67 -1.04 15.54
C TYR A 94 -3.06 -1.97 16.60
N GLU A 95 -1.80 -2.37 16.46
CA GLU A 95 -1.11 -3.21 17.45
C GLU A 95 -0.99 -2.52 18.80
N LYS A 96 -0.59 -1.24 18.81
CA LYS A 96 -0.49 -0.43 20.04
C LYS A 96 -1.84 -0.32 20.75
N MET A 97 -2.89 0.03 20.01
CA MET A 97 -4.25 0.12 20.56
C MET A 97 -4.73 -1.22 21.10
N SER A 98 -4.51 -2.31 20.36
CA SER A 98 -4.92 -3.65 20.77
C SER A 98 -4.20 -4.11 22.05
N MET A 99 -2.91 -3.78 22.17
CA MET A 99 -2.14 -4.03 23.38
C MET A 99 -2.68 -3.24 24.57
N GLN A 100 -2.98 -1.95 24.39
CA GLN A 100 -3.57 -1.11 25.44
C GLN A 100 -4.93 -1.64 25.89
N ASN A 101 -5.81 -2.01 24.95
CA ASN A 101 -7.11 -2.61 25.26
C ASN A 101 -6.96 -3.90 26.08
N ARG A 102 -5.98 -4.73 25.74
CA ARG A 102 -5.69 -5.98 26.47
C ARG A 102 -5.19 -5.71 27.90
N LEU A 103 -4.32 -4.73 28.09
CA LEU A 103 -3.82 -4.35 29.42
C LEU A 103 -4.95 -3.79 30.29
N THR A 104 -5.75 -2.88 29.73
CA THR A 104 -6.89 -2.26 30.40
C THR A 104 -7.94 -3.31 30.79
N ALA A 105 -8.27 -4.24 29.90
CA ALA A 105 -9.18 -5.34 30.20
C ALA A 105 -8.69 -6.20 31.36
N LYS A 106 -7.40 -6.59 31.36
CA LYS A 106 -6.80 -7.35 32.47
C LYS A 106 -6.84 -6.59 33.81
N GLY A 107 -6.59 -5.28 33.78
CA GLY A 107 -6.71 -4.43 34.97
C GLY A 107 -8.13 -4.47 35.55
N TYR A 108 -9.15 -4.26 34.71
CA TYR A 108 -10.54 -4.34 35.14
C TYR A 108 -10.94 -5.74 35.66
N GLU A 109 -10.45 -6.81 35.06
CA GLU A 109 -10.70 -8.17 35.55
C GLU A 109 -10.09 -8.41 36.94
N GLN A 110 -8.90 -7.88 37.20
CA GLN A 110 -8.29 -7.94 38.52
C GLN A 110 -9.09 -7.13 39.53
N ASP A 111 -9.47 -5.89 39.21
CA ASP A 111 -10.26 -5.02 40.09
C ASP A 111 -11.61 -5.66 40.49
N VAL A 112 -12.30 -6.26 39.52
CA VAL A 112 -13.56 -6.99 39.81
C VAL A 112 -13.28 -8.15 40.76
N LYS A 113 -12.25 -8.96 40.50
CA LYS A 113 -11.90 -10.10 41.37
C LYS A 113 -11.59 -9.67 42.80
N TYR A 114 -10.87 -8.56 43.00
CA TYR A 114 -10.58 -8.04 44.35
C TYR A 114 -11.86 -7.59 45.04
N LYS A 115 -12.73 -6.83 44.36
CA LYS A 115 -13.99 -6.33 44.94
C LYS A 115 -15.00 -7.43 45.25
N THR A 116 -14.98 -8.56 44.55
CA THR A 116 -15.89 -9.69 44.80
C THR A 116 -15.39 -10.68 45.85
N LYS A 117 -14.14 -10.49 46.33
CA LYS A 117 -13.55 -11.32 47.39
C LYS A 117 -13.70 -10.71 48.79
N GLU A 118 -14.15 -9.46 48.88
CA GLU A 118 -14.63 -8.78 50.08
C GLU A 118 -16.14 -9.00 50.23
#